data_AF-A0A2K3M833-F1
#
_entry.id   AF-A0A2K3M833-F1
#
_cell.length_a   1.000
_cell.length_b   1.000
_cell.length_c   1.000
_cell.angle_alpha   90.00
_cell.angle_beta   90.00
_cell.angle_gamma   90.00
#
_symmetry.space_group_name_H-M   'P 1'
#
loop_
_entity.id
_entity.type
_entity.pdbx_description
1 polymer ?
#
loop_
_entity_poly.entity_id
_entity_poly.type
_entity_poly.pdbx_seq_one_letter_code
_entity_poly.pdbx_strand_id
1 'polypeptide(L)'
;MEMIRYGLGVPKGVENNKGNIYMANTSPENVLKAYYEQFQRDFSLFLKCRAEELVERGRMVLTILGRKSDHKYSKECCYIWELLAVALNEMVLE
;
A
#
# COMPACT_ATOMS: atom_id res chain seq x y z
N MET A 1 -5.32 16.75 -12.90
CA MET A 1 -5.63 15.85 -11.77
C MET A 1 -4.36 15.71 -10.93
N GLU A 2 -4.00 16.77 -10.21
CA GLU A 2 -2.74 16.89 -9.47
C GLU A 2 -3.00 16.89 -7.95
N MET A 3 -3.29 15.72 -7.38
CA MET A 3 -3.43 15.55 -5.92
C MET A 3 -2.69 14.31 -5.39
N ILE A 4 -1.49 14.02 -5.91
CA ILE A 4 -0.64 12.93 -5.37
C ILE A 4 0.85 13.32 -5.48
N ARG A 5 1.27 14.45 -4.89
CA ARG A 5 2.70 14.84 -4.95
C ARG A 5 3.42 15.07 -3.61
N TYR A 6 2.77 14.94 -2.46
CA TYR A 6 3.44 15.23 -1.19
C TYR A 6 3.53 14.08 -0.18
N GLY A 7 3.17 12.83 -0.54
CA GLY A 7 3.38 11.71 0.40
C GLY A 7 3.10 10.28 -0.06
N LEU A 8 2.52 10.05 -1.23
CA LEU A 8 2.15 8.71 -1.72
C LEU A 8 2.92 8.37 -2.99
N GLY A 9 4.25 8.31 -2.88
CA GLY A 9 5.09 7.82 -3.96
C GLY A 9 4.93 6.31 -4.14
N VAL A 10 5.00 5.83 -5.38
CA VAL A 10 5.16 4.39 -5.64
C VAL A 10 6.45 3.93 -4.95
N PRO A 11 6.44 2.82 -4.17
CA PRO A 11 7.66 2.33 -3.53
C PRO A 11 8.77 2.12 -4.57
N LYS A 12 10.00 2.52 -4.25
CA LYS A 12 11.14 2.29 -5.15
C LYS A 12 11.41 0.79 -5.28
N GLY A 13 11.88 0.35 -6.45
CA GLY A 13 12.25 -1.05 -6.63
C GLY A 13 11.06 -1.97 -6.87
N VAL A 14 9.95 -1.46 -7.42
CA VAL A 14 8.76 -2.25 -7.80
C VAL A 14 8.50 -2.23 -9.31
N GLU A 15 9.43 -1.70 -10.10
CA GLU A 15 9.33 -1.56 -11.56
C GLU A 15 9.23 -2.93 -12.26
N ASN A 16 9.64 -4.00 -11.56
CA ASN A 16 9.52 -5.38 -12.01
C ASN A 16 8.16 -6.02 -11.69
N ASN A 17 7.22 -5.32 -11.06
CA ASN A 17 5.86 -5.83 -10.75
C ASN A 17 4.94 -5.80 -11.98
N LYS A 18 5.38 -6.38 -13.10
CA LYS A 18 4.70 -6.29 -14.40
C LYS A 18 3.30 -6.91 -14.33
N GLY A 19 2.33 -6.25 -14.96
CA GLY A 19 0.93 -6.69 -15.02
C GLY A 19 0.15 -6.50 -13.71
N ASN A 20 0.80 -6.06 -12.63
CA ASN A 20 0.16 -5.84 -11.34
C ASN A 20 0.27 -4.38 -10.93
N ILE A 21 -0.78 -3.86 -10.31
CA ILE A 21 -0.80 -2.49 -9.75
C ILE A 21 -0.60 -2.47 -8.23
N TYR A 22 -0.54 -3.65 -7.61
CA TYR A 22 -0.34 -3.87 -6.18
C TYR A 22 0.39 -5.19 -5.93
N MET A 23 0.58 -5.58 -4.66
CA MET A 23 1.10 -6.91 -4.30
C MET A 23 0.11 -8.00 -4.73
N ALA A 24 0.57 -8.91 -5.58
CA ALA A 24 -0.16 -10.09 -6.07
C ALA A 24 0.71 -11.35 -5.93
N ASN A 25 0.11 -12.53 -6.08
CA ASN A 25 0.83 -13.81 -6.02
C ASN A 25 1.93 -13.96 -7.07
N THR A 26 1.82 -13.24 -8.19
CA THR A 26 2.83 -13.17 -9.27
C THR A 26 3.88 -12.09 -9.02
N SER A 27 3.74 -11.28 -7.97
CA SER A 27 4.72 -10.25 -7.64
C SER A 27 6.02 -10.88 -7.11
N PRO A 28 7.19 -10.41 -7.59
CA PRO A 28 8.46 -10.83 -7.01
C PRO A 28 8.63 -10.30 -5.57
N GLU A 29 9.40 -11.01 -4.75
CA GLU A 29 9.48 -10.78 -3.30
C GLU A 29 9.93 -9.36 -2.91
N ASN A 30 10.75 -8.73 -3.74
CA ASN A 30 11.20 -7.34 -3.54
C ASN A 30 10.01 -6.36 -3.47
N VAL A 31 8.92 -6.62 -4.19
CA VAL A 31 7.74 -5.75 -4.21
C VAL A 31 7.09 -5.70 -2.83
N LEU A 32 6.94 -6.86 -2.19
CA LEU A 32 6.32 -6.95 -0.87
C LEU A 32 7.17 -6.24 0.19
N LYS A 33 8.49 -6.42 0.11
CA LYS A 33 9.44 -5.74 0.98
C LYS A 33 9.36 -4.22 0.79
N ALA A 34 9.34 -3.74 -0.45
CA ALA A 34 9.25 -2.31 -0.76
C ALA A 34 7.95 -1.67 -0.22
N TYR A 35 6.79 -2.33 -0.40
CA TYR A 35 5.52 -1.85 0.18
C TYR A 35 5.54 -1.85 1.71
N TYR A 36 6.09 -2.90 2.34
CA TYR A 36 6.19 -2.98 3.80
C TYR A 36 7.08 -1.87 4.37
N GLU A 37 8.27 -1.67 3.79
CA GLU A 37 9.19 -0.62 4.23
C GLU A 37 8.60 0.79 4.02
N GLN A 38 7.88 1.01 2.92
CA GLN A 38 7.18 2.27 2.67
C GLN A 38 6.11 2.52 3.73
N PHE A 39 5.26 1.52 4.02
CA PHE A 39 4.25 1.61 5.07
C PHE A 39 4.88 1.93 6.44
N GLN A 40 5.96 1.23 6.81
CA GLN A 40 6.63 1.50 8.09
C GLN A 40 7.16 2.93 8.17
N ARG A 41 7.81 3.44 7.13
CA ARG A 41 8.31 4.83 7.09
C ARG A 41 7.17 5.84 7.20
N ASP A 42 6.14 5.69 6.38
CA ASP A 42 5.05 6.66 6.28
C ASP A 42 4.18 6.66 7.52
N PHE A 43 3.87 5.47 8.06
CA PHE A 43 3.09 5.36 9.29
C PHE A 43 3.87 5.89 10.50
N SER A 44 5.18 5.65 10.57
CA SER A 44 6.03 6.23 11.61
C SER A 44 6.09 7.75 11.51
N LEU A 45 6.18 8.31 10.31
CA LEU A 45 6.13 9.76 10.09
C LEU A 45 4.78 10.33 10.51
N PHE A 46 3.68 9.69 10.11
CA PHE A 46 2.34 10.07 10.53
C PHE A 46 2.22 10.14 12.05
N LEU A 47 2.67 9.09 12.77
CA LEU A 47 2.61 9.05 14.22
C LEU A 47 3.48 10.13 14.87
N LYS A 48 4.66 10.44 14.33
CA LYS A 48 5.52 11.53 14.82
C LYS A 48 4.83 12.89 14.69
N CYS A 49 4.28 13.21 13.50
CA CYS A 49 3.54 14.45 13.29
C CYS A 49 2.33 14.54 14.24
N ARG A 50 1.59 13.44 14.39
CA ARG A 50 0.41 13.41 15.27
C ARG A 50 0.78 13.54 16.75
N ALA A 51 1.94 13.05 17.18
CA ALA A 51 2.39 13.18 18.56
C ALA A 51 2.66 14.65 18.94
N GLU A 52 3.11 15.48 18.00
CA GLU A 52 3.35 16.92 18.22
C GLU A 52 2.04 17.72 18.33
N GLU A 53 0.99 17.28 17.63
CA GLU A 53 -0.30 17.96 17.57
C GLU A 53 -1.29 17.51 18.65
N LEU A 54 -1.06 16.33 19.24
CA LEU A 54 -1.97 15.76 20.23
C LEU A 54 -1.81 16.47 21.58
N VAL A 55 -2.92 17.00 22.10
CA VAL A 55 -2.95 17.63 23.44
C VAL A 55 -2.63 16.62 24.54
N GLU A 56 -2.21 17.11 25.71
CA GLU A 56 -1.99 16.25 26.87
C GLU A 56 -3.27 15.42 27.16
N ARG A 57 -3.10 14.10 27.32
CA ARG A 57 -4.19 13.11 27.51
C ARG A 57 -5.16 12.98 26.33
N GLY A 58 -4.86 13.61 25.19
CA GLY A 58 -5.54 13.39 23.93
C GLY A 58 -5.45 11.91 23.51
N ARG A 59 -6.44 11.46 22.76
CA ARG A 59 -6.50 10.08 22.25
C ARG A 59 -6.73 10.10 20.75
N MET A 60 -6.13 9.12 20.09
CA MET A 60 -6.31 8.88 18.68
C MET A 60 -6.90 7.49 18.48
N VAL A 61 -7.92 7.40 17.64
CA VAL A 61 -8.51 6.12 17.19
C VAL A 61 -8.22 6.00 15.71
N LEU A 62 -7.57 4.90 15.32
CA LEU A 62 -7.21 4.62 13.94
C LEU A 62 -7.98 3.38 13.46
N THR A 63 -8.56 3.47 12.28
CA THR A 63 -9.18 2.34 11.58
C THR A 63 -8.47 2.16 10.25
N ILE A 64 -7.80 1.03 10.08
CA ILE A 64 -6.96 0.74 8.91
C ILE A 64 -7.35 -0.62 8.37
N LEU A 65 -7.40 -0.75 7.05
CA LEU A 65 -7.56 -2.05 6.40
C LEU A 65 -6.30 -2.89 6.63
N GLY A 66 -6.44 -3.98 7.37
CA GLY A 66 -5.38 -4.96 7.61
C GLY A 66 -5.80 -6.35 7.13
N ARG A 67 -4.88 -7.30 7.19
CA ARG A 67 -5.13 -8.72 6.89
C ARG A 67 -5.09 -9.54 8.17
N LYS A 68 -5.85 -10.64 8.23
CA LYS A 68 -5.75 -11.63 9.32
C LYS A 68 -4.71 -12.71 8.99
N SER A 69 -4.61 -13.06 7.72
CA SER A 69 -3.70 -14.10 7.25
C SER A 69 -2.24 -13.62 7.16
N ASP A 70 -1.30 -14.45 7.61
CA ASP A 70 0.14 -14.24 7.38
C ASP A 70 0.55 -14.52 5.94
N HIS A 71 -0.28 -15.25 5.18
CA HIS A 71 -0.05 -15.42 3.74
C HIS A 71 -0.06 -14.05 3.06
N LYS A 72 1.10 -13.70 2.49
CA LYS A 72 1.37 -12.38 1.94
C LYS A 72 0.42 -11.98 0.79
N TYR A 73 -0.23 -12.95 0.17
CA TYR A 73 -1.14 -12.81 -0.98
C TYR A 73 -2.60 -13.12 -0.65
N SER A 74 -2.98 -13.03 0.64
CA SER A 74 -4.36 -13.28 1.04
C SER A 74 -5.33 -12.34 0.31
N LYS A 75 -6.44 -12.90 -0.17
CA LYS A 75 -7.52 -12.14 -0.83
C LYS A 75 -8.19 -11.10 0.08
N GLU A 76 -7.96 -11.17 1.40
CA GLU A 76 -8.56 -10.28 2.39
C GLU A 76 -8.26 -8.78 2.16
N CYS A 77 -7.08 -8.44 1.63
CA CYS A 77 -6.69 -7.05 1.34
C CYS A 77 -6.39 -6.76 -0.13
N CYS A 78 -5.88 -7.76 -0.86
CA CYS A 78 -5.34 -7.53 -2.19
C CYS A 78 -6.37 -7.77 -3.31
N TYR A 79 -7.52 -8.38 -3.01
CA TYR A 79 -8.44 -8.86 -4.05
C TYR A 79 -9.01 -7.74 -4.93
N ILE A 80 -9.35 -6.59 -4.34
CA ILE A 80 -9.83 -5.44 -5.13
C ILE A 80 -8.78 -4.95 -6.13
N TRP A 81 -7.50 -4.98 -5.74
CA TRP A 81 -6.40 -4.54 -6.58
C TRP A 81 -6.03 -5.57 -7.64
N GLU A 82 -6.17 -6.85 -7.34
CA GLU A 82 -6.01 -7.94 -8.30
C GLU A 82 -7.06 -7.85 -9.41
N LEU A 83 -8.34 -7.67 -9.04
CA LEU A 83 -9.43 -7.49 -10.01
C LEU A 83 -9.23 -6.25 -10.88
N LEU A 84 -8.81 -5.14 -10.28
CA LEU A 84 -8.54 -3.91 -11.03
C LEU A 84 -7.34 -4.08 -11.98
N ALA A 85 -6.30 -4.80 -11.56
CA ALA A 85 -5.17 -5.12 -12.43
C ALA A 85 -5.63 -5.94 -13.65
N VAL A 86 -6.49 -6.95 -13.46
CA VAL A 86 -7.03 -7.75 -14.56
C VAL A 86 -7.78 -6.86 -15.55
N ALA A 87 -8.73 -6.05 -15.08
CA ALA A 87 -9.50 -5.14 -15.94
C ALA A 87 -8.60 -4.16 -16.71
N LEU A 88 -7.57 -3.60 -16.06
CA LEU A 88 -6.61 -2.70 -16.72
C LEU A 88 -5.80 -3.42 -17.81
N ASN A 89 -5.38 -4.66 -17.57
CA ASN A 89 -4.66 -5.44 -18.58
C ASN A 89 -5.56 -5.78 -19.77
N GLU A 90 -6.83 -6.12 -19.53
CA GLU A 90 -7.80 -6.39 -20.60
C GLU A 90 -8.03 -5.18 -21.49
N MET A 91 -8.20 -3.98 -20.91
CA MET A 91 -8.40 -2.74 -21.67
C MET A 91 -7.18 -2.32 -22.51
N VAL A 92 -5.98 -2.82 -22.21
CA VAL A 92 -4.76 -2.53 -23.01
C VAL A 92 -4.67 -3.45 -24.24
N LEU A 93 -5.39 -4.57 -24.23
CA LEU A 93 -5.43 -5.51 -25.35
C LEU A 93 -6.49 -5.14 -26.41
N GLU A 94 -7.39 -4.19 -26.10
CA GLU A 94 -8.31 -3.54 -27.05
C GLU A 94 -7.62 -2.43 -27.86
#